data_AF-A0A060SZH7-F1
#
_entry.id   AF-A0A060SZH7-F1
#
_cell.length_a   1.000
_cell.length_b   1.000
_cell.length_c   1.000
_cell.angle_alpha   90.00
_cell.angle_beta   90.00
_cell.angle_gamma   90.00
#
_symmetry.space_group_name_H-M   'P 1'
#
loop_
_entity.id
_entity.type
_entity.pdbx_description
1 polymer ?
#
loop_
_entity_poly.entity_id
_entity_poly.type
_entity_poly.pdbx_seq_one_letter_code
_entity_poly.pdbx_strand_id
1 'polypeptide(L)'
;MDGKGFSLSAELEEARKKFENDRATGGRSVRALKHARPIGSRTGSMGSGSKLKKDLKEATKRMERQKQEARYEKMKQKSSLYERLKSEDHHEDDMGGLIMPNTGTEGSDSEIEIVDEFGRTRMVPRSKALLYQSGEEPVDRPANLISGNFIQNHAIQTRTGTGPPSDLSKQAAAIKNRLDELDRRQEHYDASWELRDKGVGFYQFSHDEDVRAKEMQSLKHMSTAVTSDRQRGRQDLPYLTNEANESQQPRDQQIESPDAKKHARKEKILSLRATNLARIGK
;
A
#
# COMPACT_ATOMS: atom_id res chain seq x y z
N MET A 1 34.75 29.58 39.25
CA MET A 1 33.87 28.66 38.49
C MET A 1 32.61 29.45 38.24
N ASP A 2 32.66 30.32 37.24
CA ASP A 2 31.64 31.37 37.08
C ASP A 2 30.57 30.82 36.14
N GLY A 3 29.60 30.13 36.73
CA GLY A 3 28.41 29.63 36.04
C GLY A 3 27.53 30.79 35.62
N LYS A 4 27.78 31.35 34.43
CA LYS A 4 26.80 32.19 33.74
C LYS A 4 25.61 31.30 33.36
N GLY A 5 24.61 31.26 34.24
CA GLY A 5 23.30 30.74 33.90
C GLY A 5 22.70 31.63 32.83
N PHE A 6 22.80 31.22 31.58
CA PHE A 6 22.06 31.85 30.49
C PHE A 6 20.57 31.58 30.76
N SER A 7 19.81 32.65 30.97
CA SER A 7 18.37 32.53 31.10
C SER A 7 17.78 32.09 29.75
N LEU A 8 16.81 31.17 29.78
CA LEU A 8 16.06 30.73 28.60
C LEU A 8 15.52 31.91 27.76
N SER A 9 15.20 33.03 28.41
CA SER A 9 14.81 34.26 27.73
C SER A 9 15.90 34.83 26.83
N ALA A 10 17.16 34.82 27.26
CA ALA A 10 18.29 35.32 26.47
C ALA A 10 18.57 34.41 25.25
N GLU A 11 18.46 33.09 25.44
CA GLU A 11 18.63 32.12 24.35
C GLU A 11 17.52 32.26 23.28
N LEU A 12 16.27 32.49 23.70
CA LEU A 12 15.16 32.73 22.77
C LEU A 12 15.29 34.05 22.00
N GLU A 13 15.80 35.11 22.64
CA GLU A 13 16.08 36.37 21.95
C GLU A 13 17.22 36.23 20.93
N GLU A 14 18.26 35.48 21.27
CA GLU A 14 19.38 35.22 20.36
C GLU A 14 18.93 34.38 19.15
N ALA A 15 18.09 33.36 19.39
CA ALA A 15 17.50 32.56 18.32
C ALA A 15 16.60 33.40 17.39
N ARG A 16 15.80 34.32 17.93
CA ARG A 16 14.98 35.24 17.13
C ARG A 16 15.82 36.18 16.28
N LYS A 17 16.85 36.79 16.85
CA LYS A 17 17.77 37.68 16.11
C LYS A 17 18.48 36.93 14.98
N LYS A 18 18.91 35.70 15.22
CA LYS A 18 19.54 34.86 14.19
C LYS A 18 18.57 34.57 13.05
N PHE A 19 17.33 34.21 13.36
CA PHE A 19 16.29 33.96 12.35
C PHE A 19 15.95 35.21 11.52
N GLU A 20 15.84 36.39 12.15
CA GLU A 20 15.61 37.64 11.44
C GLU A 20 16.78 38.02 10.53
N ASN A 21 18.03 37.80 10.97
CA ASN A 21 19.21 38.01 10.15
C ASN A 21 19.26 37.05 8.95
N ASP A 22 18.93 35.77 9.13
CA ASP A 22 18.87 34.78 8.04
C ASP A 22 17.76 35.11 7.02
N ARG A 23 16.64 35.68 7.51
CA ARG A 23 15.55 36.17 6.68
C ARG A 23 15.93 37.43 5.91
N ALA A 24 16.59 38.40 6.56
CA ALA A 24 17.05 39.64 5.94
C ALA A 24 18.16 39.42 4.91
N THR A 25 19.02 38.42 5.13
CA THR A 25 20.10 38.04 4.20
C THR A 25 19.65 37.09 3.08
N GLY A 26 18.35 36.77 3.01
CA GLY A 26 17.75 36.08 1.87
C GLY A 26 18.14 34.61 1.73
N GLY A 27 18.30 33.88 2.84
CA GLY A 27 18.32 32.41 2.83
C GLY A 27 19.39 31.76 1.93
N ARG A 28 20.54 32.42 1.73
CA ARG A 28 21.67 31.84 1.00
C ARG A 28 22.61 31.08 1.94
N SER A 29 22.17 29.91 2.41
CA SER A 29 23.10 28.98 3.06
C SER A 29 22.67 27.50 2.97
N VAL A 30 22.21 27.03 1.81
CA VAL A 30 22.41 25.62 1.42
C VAL A 30 22.41 25.49 -0.10
N ARG A 31 23.58 25.67 -0.74
CA ARG A 31 24.04 24.97 -1.96
C ARG A 31 25.24 25.70 -2.59
N ALA A 32 26.45 25.25 -2.27
CA ALA A 32 27.61 25.42 -3.15
C ALA A 32 28.72 24.39 -2.84
N LEU A 33 28.39 23.10 -2.77
CA LEU A 33 29.37 22.03 -2.96
C LEU A 33 29.05 21.30 -4.27
N LYS A 34 29.29 21.98 -5.40
CA LYS A 34 29.25 21.38 -6.75
C LYS A 34 30.54 21.60 -7.55
N HIS A 35 31.64 21.95 -6.88
CA HIS A 35 32.97 22.02 -7.50
C HIS A 35 34.03 21.33 -6.65
N ALA A 36 33.78 20.09 -6.22
CA ALA A 36 34.88 19.18 -5.95
C ALA A 36 35.38 18.67 -7.32
N ARG A 37 36.48 19.23 -7.80
CA ARG A 37 37.21 18.69 -8.95
C ARG A 37 37.52 17.22 -8.68
N PRO A 38 37.32 16.29 -9.63
CA PRO A 38 37.79 14.93 -9.46
C PRO A 38 39.32 14.98 -9.31
N ILE A 39 39.80 14.57 -8.14
CA ILE A 39 41.21 14.30 -7.89
C ILE A 39 41.62 13.26 -8.93
N GLY A 40 42.63 13.61 -9.74
CA GLY A 40 42.97 12.93 -10.98
C GLY A 40 43.03 11.41 -10.84
N SER A 41 42.32 10.72 -11.74
CA SER A 41 42.58 9.32 -12.02
C SER A 41 44.01 9.22 -12.55
N ARG A 42 44.94 8.84 -11.67
CA ARG A 42 46.30 8.44 -12.05
C ARG A 42 46.14 7.28 -13.04
N THR A 43 46.35 7.61 -14.31
CA THR A 43 46.52 6.66 -15.42
C THR A 43 47.77 5.84 -15.14
N GLY A 44 47.59 4.72 -14.44
CA GLY A 44 48.67 3.85 -14.00
C GLY A 44 48.19 2.41 -13.86
N SER A 45 47.93 1.76 -15.00
CA SER A 45 48.11 0.32 -15.28
C SER A 45 47.07 -0.16 -16.30
N MET A 46 47.46 -0.17 -17.58
CA MET A 46 46.66 -0.68 -18.70
C MET A 46 46.45 -2.22 -18.69
N GLY A 47 46.72 -2.91 -17.58
CA GLY A 47 46.80 -4.39 -17.54
C GLY A 47 45.72 -5.12 -16.73
N SER A 48 45.07 -4.47 -15.75
CA SER A 48 44.18 -5.16 -14.78
C SER A 48 42.68 -4.89 -14.99
N GLY A 49 42.32 -3.79 -15.65
CA GLY A 49 40.92 -3.40 -15.85
C GLY A 49 40.13 -4.30 -16.82
N SER A 50 40.81 -4.97 -17.76
CA SER A 50 40.14 -5.87 -18.72
C SER A 50 39.72 -7.20 -18.07
N LYS A 51 40.55 -7.75 -17.16
CA LYS A 51 40.22 -8.94 -16.37
C LYS A 51 39.04 -8.67 -15.43
N LEU A 52 39.07 -7.57 -14.69
CA LEU A 52 37.97 -7.17 -13.80
C LEU A 52 36.63 -7.00 -14.54
N LYS A 53 36.63 -6.41 -15.74
CA LYS A 53 35.41 -6.28 -16.56
C LYS A 53 34.91 -7.64 -17.06
N LYS A 54 35.82 -8.56 -17.38
CA LYS A 54 35.48 -9.92 -17.82
C LYS A 54 34.88 -10.73 -16.66
N ASP A 55 35.51 -10.67 -15.49
CA ASP A 55 35.09 -11.37 -14.29
C ASP A 55 33.72 -10.85 -13.81
N LEU A 56 33.49 -9.53 -13.87
CA LEU A 56 32.19 -8.94 -13.53
C LEU A 56 31.09 -9.41 -14.49
N LYS A 57 31.37 -9.45 -15.80
CA LYS A 57 30.42 -9.92 -16.83
C LYS A 57 30.12 -11.42 -16.69
N GLU A 58 31.10 -12.21 -16.26
CA GLU A 58 30.93 -13.63 -16.01
C GLU A 58 30.13 -13.89 -14.73
N ALA A 59 30.37 -13.11 -13.67
CA ALA A 59 29.60 -13.15 -12.44
C ALA A 59 28.12 -12.80 -12.68
N THR A 60 27.83 -11.75 -13.46
CA THR A 60 26.43 -11.39 -13.80
C THR A 60 25.74 -12.49 -14.58
N LYS A 61 26.44 -13.12 -15.54
CA LYS A 61 25.90 -14.22 -16.34
C LYS A 61 25.63 -15.47 -15.49
N ARG A 62 26.48 -15.75 -14.49
CA ARG A 62 26.28 -16.84 -13.53
C ARG A 62 25.05 -16.60 -12.64
N MET A 63 24.89 -15.39 -12.13
CA MET A 63 23.73 -14.99 -11.33
C MET A 63 22.43 -15.09 -12.13
N GLU A 64 22.45 -14.68 -13.40
CA GLU A 64 21.29 -14.76 -14.27
C GLU A 64 20.90 -16.21 -14.57
N ARG A 65 21.89 -17.09 -14.82
CA ARG A 65 21.67 -18.53 -14.98
C ARG A 65 21.06 -19.16 -13.72
N GLN A 66 21.57 -18.83 -12.53
CA GLN A 66 20.99 -19.30 -11.27
C GLN A 66 19.53 -18.85 -11.08
N LYS A 67 19.22 -17.59 -11.43
CA LYS A 67 17.84 -17.10 -11.38
C LYS A 67 16.92 -17.85 -12.36
N GLN A 68 17.43 -18.17 -13.56
CA GLN A 68 16.68 -18.95 -14.54
C GLN A 68 16.45 -20.39 -14.07
N GLU A 69 17.47 -21.04 -13.50
CA GLU A 69 17.38 -22.40 -12.93
C GLU A 69 16.38 -22.43 -11.76
N ALA A 70 16.44 -21.48 -10.83
CA ALA A 70 15.47 -21.37 -9.74
C ALA A 70 14.03 -21.15 -10.24
N ARG A 71 13.84 -20.34 -11.29
CA ARG A 71 12.52 -20.15 -11.92
C ARG A 71 12.02 -21.44 -12.57
N TYR A 72 12.91 -22.18 -13.23
CA TYR A 72 12.59 -23.46 -13.85
C TYR A 72 12.22 -24.52 -12.82
N GLU A 73 12.94 -24.60 -11.69
CA GLU A 73 12.62 -25.51 -10.59
C GLU A 73 11.26 -25.21 -9.97
N LYS A 74 10.94 -23.93 -9.72
CA LYS A 74 9.61 -23.53 -9.23
C LYS A 74 8.49 -23.91 -10.21
N MET A 75 8.72 -23.72 -11.52
CA MET A 75 7.76 -24.14 -12.54
C MET A 75 7.56 -25.66 -12.55
N LYS A 76 8.65 -26.43 -12.39
CA LYS A 76 8.60 -27.90 -12.31
C LYS A 76 7.86 -28.39 -11.05
N GLN A 77 8.07 -27.75 -9.90
CA GLN A 77 7.32 -28.05 -8.68
C GLN A 77 5.83 -27.73 -8.83
N LYS A 78 5.51 -26.61 -9.47
CA LYS A 78 4.12 -26.23 -9.75
C LYS A 78 3.45 -27.21 -10.72
N SER A 79 4.15 -27.67 -11.77
CA SER A 79 3.61 -28.65 -12.69
C SER A 79 3.40 -30.01 -12.02
N SER A 80 4.32 -30.47 -11.17
CA SER A 80 4.12 -31.72 -10.42
C SER A 80 2.96 -31.64 -9.43
N LEU A 81 2.75 -30.48 -8.79
CA LEU A 81 1.58 -30.26 -7.94
C LEU A 81 0.29 -30.29 -8.75
N TYR A 82 0.29 -29.69 -9.95
CA TYR A 82 -0.87 -29.69 -10.82
C TYR A 82 -1.19 -31.10 -11.36
N GLU A 83 -0.18 -31.89 -11.71
CA GLU A 83 -0.36 -33.31 -12.07
C GLU A 83 -0.92 -34.11 -10.91
N ARG A 84 -0.41 -33.91 -9.68
CA ARG A 84 -0.92 -34.57 -8.48
C ARG A 84 -2.38 -34.22 -8.20
N LEU A 85 -2.71 -32.93 -8.19
CA LEU A 85 -4.07 -32.47 -7.95
C LEU A 85 -5.04 -32.98 -9.03
N LYS A 86 -4.62 -32.91 -10.29
CA LYS A 86 -5.39 -33.43 -11.42
C LYS A 86 -5.56 -34.95 -11.39
N SER A 87 -4.61 -35.68 -10.78
CA SER A 87 -4.73 -37.12 -10.55
C SER A 87 -5.58 -37.48 -9.32
N GLU A 88 -5.79 -36.55 -8.40
CA GLU A 88 -6.58 -36.72 -7.17
C GLU A 88 -8.08 -36.37 -7.36
N ASP A 89 -8.51 -35.92 -8.55
CA ASP A 89 -9.92 -35.72 -8.92
C ASP A 89 -10.63 -37.03 -9.33
N HIS A 90 -10.71 -38.00 -8.42
CA HIS A 90 -11.77 -39.03 -8.38
C HIS A 90 -11.77 -39.72 -7.02
N HIS A 91 -12.30 -39.06 -5.98
CA HIS A 91 -13.06 -39.66 -4.87
C HIS A 91 -13.61 -38.53 -3.98
N GLU A 92 -14.74 -37.96 -4.39
CA GLU A 92 -15.66 -37.32 -3.44
C GLU A 92 -16.27 -38.47 -2.63
N ASP A 93 -15.80 -38.68 -1.40
CA ASP A 93 -16.42 -39.42 -0.29
C ASP A 93 -15.34 -40.12 0.55
N ASP A 94 -14.61 -39.40 1.41
CA ASP A 94 -14.40 -39.85 2.81
C ASP A 94 -13.74 -38.76 3.68
N MET A 95 -14.30 -38.58 4.87
CA MET A 95 -13.82 -37.66 5.90
C MET A 95 -12.72 -38.36 6.73
N GLY A 96 -11.45 -38.01 6.50
CA GLY A 96 -10.33 -38.57 7.26
C GLY A 96 -9.35 -37.50 7.73
N GLY A 97 -9.51 -37.03 8.97
CA GLY A 97 -8.67 -36.02 9.59
C GLY A 97 -7.18 -36.39 9.61
N LEU A 98 -6.36 -35.60 8.92
CA LEU A 98 -4.91 -35.62 9.07
C LEU A 98 -4.50 -34.34 9.79
N ILE A 99 -4.26 -34.44 11.10
CA ILE A 99 -3.62 -33.38 11.90
C ILE A 99 -2.19 -33.26 11.39
N MET A 100 -1.97 -32.32 10.47
CA MET A 100 -0.63 -31.88 10.09
C MET A 100 -0.11 -30.90 11.15
N PRO A 101 1.10 -31.11 11.70
CA PRO A 101 1.73 -30.09 12.53
C PRO A 101 1.99 -28.84 11.67
N ASN A 102 1.45 -27.73 12.19
CA ASN A 102 1.49 -26.39 11.65
C ASN A 102 2.91 -26.00 11.16
N THR A 103 3.13 -26.00 9.85
CA THR A 103 4.31 -25.38 9.22
C THR A 103 3.81 -24.24 8.35
N GLY A 104 4.01 -23.01 8.84
CA GLY A 104 3.41 -21.78 8.34
C GLY A 104 3.67 -21.54 6.86
N THR A 105 2.70 -21.90 6.04
CA THR A 105 2.63 -21.52 4.63
C THR A 105 1.29 -20.83 4.44
N GLU A 106 1.33 -19.56 4.07
CA GLU A 106 0.18 -18.72 3.71
C GLU A 106 -0.58 -19.38 2.53
N GLY A 107 -1.50 -20.28 2.88
CA GLY A 107 -2.48 -20.84 1.97
C GLY A 107 -3.52 -19.77 1.70
N SER A 108 -3.84 -19.58 0.42
CA SER A 108 -4.80 -18.62 -0.11
C SER A 108 -6.13 -18.66 0.63
N ASP A 109 -6.30 -17.82 1.65
CA ASP A 109 -7.61 -17.57 2.24
C ASP A 109 -8.49 -16.94 1.17
N SER A 110 -9.59 -17.61 0.81
CA SER A 110 -10.55 -17.07 -0.14
C SER A 110 -11.03 -15.70 0.35
N GLU A 111 -10.90 -14.67 -0.48
CA GLU A 111 -11.37 -13.33 -0.16
C GLU A 111 -12.90 -13.30 -0.21
N ILE A 112 -13.52 -12.69 0.80
CA ILE A 112 -14.97 -12.50 0.92
C ILE A 112 -15.25 -10.99 0.95
N GLU A 113 -16.34 -10.58 0.32
CA GLU A 113 -16.82 -9.20 0.36
C GLU A 113 -17.56 -8.93 1.69
N ILE A 114 -17.12 -7.93 2.43
CA ILE A 114 -17.71 -7.50 3.71
C ILE A 114 -18.11 -6.04 3.60
N VAL A 115 -19.25 -5.70 4.20
CA VAL A 115 -19.74 -4.33 4.32
C VAL A 115 -19.26 -3.74 5.65
N ASP A 116 -18.43 -2.71 5.58
CA ASP A 116 -17.95 -1.91 6.72
C ASP A 116 -19.10 -1.10 7.36
N GLU A 117 -18.90 -0.58 8.57
CA GLU A 117 -19.84 0.24 9.35
C GLU A 117 -20.32 1.49 8.57
N PHE A 118 -19.48 1.97 7.64
CA PHE A 118 -19.77 3.10 6.76
C PHE A 118 -20.47 2.71 5.45
N GLY A 119 -20.90 1.45 5.31
CA GLY A 119 -21.59 0.93 4.12
C GLY A 119 -20.68 0.72 2.91
N ARG A 120 -19.35 0.69 3.11
CA ARG A 120 -18.36 0.47 2.04
C ARG A 120 -18.05 -1.02 1.93
N THR A 121 -17.98 -1.56 0.72
CA THR A 121 -17.60 -2.96 0.52
C THR A 121 -16.07 -3.09 0.45
N ARG A 122 -15.53 -4.10 1.13
CA ARG A 122 -14.09 -4.43 1.15
C ARG A 122 -13.90 -5.94 0.99
N MET A 123 -12.91 -6.32 0.19
CA MET A 123 -12.46 -7.72 0.08
C MET A 123 -11.52 -8.02 1.23
N VAL A 124 -11.87 -9.03 2.02
CA VAL A 124 -11.11 -9.43 3.20
C VAL A 124 -10.90 -10.95 3.16
N PRO A 125 -9.72 -11.47 3.53
CA PRO A 125 -9.51 -12.91 3.70
C PRO A 125 -10.57 -13.50 4.65
N ARG A 126 -11.12 -14.67 4.30
CA ARG A 126 -12.17 -15.34 5.09
C ARG A 126 -11.84 -15.48 6.58
N SER A 127 -10.58 -15.75 6.91
CA SER A 127 -10.09 -15.85 8.30
C SER A 127 -10.25 -14.55 9.11
N LYS A 128 -10.19 -13.39 8.45
CA LYS A 128 -10.31 -12.08 9.07
C LYS A 128 -11.73 -11.52 9.00
N ALA A 129 -12.65 -12.20 8.32
CA ALA A 129 -13.99 -11.66 8.09
C ALA A 129 -14.76 -11.34 9.39
N LEU A 130 -14.66 -12.23 10.38
CA LEU A 130 -15.29 -12.03 11.70
C LEU A 130 -14.69 -10.84 12.47
N LEU A 131 -13.41 -10.55 12.27
CA LEU A 131 -12.70 -9.46 12.94
C LEU A 131 -13.18 -8.07 12.45
N TYR A 132 -13.47 -7.96 11.16
CA TYR A 132 -14.06 -6.73 10.60
C TYR A 132 -15.54 -6.60 10.97
N GLN A 133 -16.26 -7.70 11.17
CA GLN A 133 -17.63 -7.67 11.68
C GLN A 133 -17.70 -7.29 13.17
N SER A 134 -16.65 -7.57 13.95
CA SER A 134 -16.60 -7.21 15.38
C SER A 134 -16.11 -5.77 15.63
N GLY A 135 -15.71 -5.03 14.59
CA GLY A 135 -15.18 -3.66 14.70
C GLY A 135 -13.82 -3.57 15.40
N GLU A 136 -13.15 -4.71 15.66
CA GLU A 136 -11.84 -4.75 16.30
C GLU A 136 -10.76 -4.82 15.22
N GLU A 137 -10.32 -3.67 14.71
CA GLU A 137 -9.11 -3.61 13.90
C GLU A 137 -7.94 -4.27 14.67
N PRO A 138 -7.15 -5.17 14.06
CA PRO A 138 -5.96 -5.73 14.68
C PRO A 138 -4.92 -4.61 14.78
N VAL A 139 -5.01 -3.82 15.84
CA VAL A 139 -3.99 -2.86 16.19
C VAL A 139 -2.76 -3.67 16.60
N ASP A 140 -1.67 -3.53 15.87
CA ASP A 140 -0.37 -4.11 16.23
C ASP A 140 0.11 -3.47 17.53
N ARG A 141 -0.38 -4.00 18.65
CA ARG A 141 -0.04 -3.52 19.98
C ARG A 141 1.27 -4.18 20.37
N PRO A 142 2.33 -3.42 20.69
CA PRO A 142 3.56 -4.02 21.16
C PRO A 142 3.27 -4.85 22.41
N ALA A 143 3.71 -6.11 22.42
CA ALA A 143 3.52 -7.04 23.53
C ALA A 143 4.07 -6.50 24.86
N ASN A 144 5.06 -5.60 24.79
CA ASN A 144 5.70 -4.96 25.92
C ASN A 144 5.31 -3.47 25.97
N LEU A 145 4.19 -3.17 26.62
CA LEU A 145 3.92 -1.80 27.05
C LEU A 145 4.93 -1.44 28.15
N ILE A 146 5.76 -0.43 27.92
CA ILE A 146 6.59 0.15 28.99
C ILE A 146 5.62 0.79 29.98
N SER A 147 5.57 0.27 31.21
CA SER A 147 4.80 0.83 32.32
C SER A 147 5.75 1.35 33.39
N GLY A 148 5.55 2.58 33.84
CA GLY A 148 6.39 3.20 34.87
C GLY A 148 5.83 4.53 35.35
N ASN A 149 6.31 5.02 36.50
CA ASN A 149 5.88 6.28 37.12
C ASN A 149 6.22 7.54 36.30
N PHE A 150 7.11 7.42 35.31
CA PHE A 150 7.51 8.52 34.42
C PHE A 150 6.60 8.67 33.19
N ILE A 151 5.78 7.65 32.90
CA ILE A 151 4.78 7.70 31.85
C ILE A 151 3.49 8.18 32.53
N GLN A 152 2.85 9.20 31.95
CA GLN A 152 1.57 9.72 32.42
C GLN A 152 0.47 8.66 32.24
N ASN A 153 0.46 7.65 33.10
CA ASN A 153 -0.52 6.55 33.09
C ASN A 153 -1.95 7.07 33.32
N HIS A 154 -2.09 8.27 33.89
CA HIS A 154 -3.37 8.96 34.07
C HIS A 154 -3.97 9.52 32.77
N ALA A 155 -3.17 9.78 31.74
CA ALA A 155 -3.66 10.26 30.45
C ALA A 155 -4.14 9.11 29.52
N ILE A 156 -3.73 7.88 29.82
CA ILE A 156 -3.94 6.68 28.98
C ILE A 156 -4.66 5.58 29.78
N GLN A 157 -5.62 5.95 30.64
CA GLN A 157 -6.53 4.96 31.22
C GLN A 157 -7.60 4.63 30.19
N THR A 158 -7.32 3.66 29.33
CA THR A 158 -8.36 3.02 28.52
C THR A 158 -9.30 2.25 29.46
N ARG A 159 -10.60 2.52 29.31
CA ARG A 159 -11.87 1.94 29.82
C ARG A 159 -11.91 0.58 30.56
N THR A 160 -10.84 -0.21 30.60
CA THR A 160 -10.77 -1.58 31.16
C THR A 160 -9.97 -1.68 32.47
N GLY A 161 -9.89 -0.60 33.25
CA GLY A 161 -9.23 -0.60 34.56
C GLY A 161 -10.20 -0.20 35.66
N THR A 162 -10.45 -1.12 36.59
CA THR A 162 -11.24 -1.00 37.82
C THR A 162 -10.67 0.09 38.76
N GLY A 163 -10.80 1.36 38.37
CA GLY A 163 -10.54 2.54 39.19
C GLY A 163 -11.83 3.30 39.48
N PRO A 164 -11.87 4.16 40.53
CA PRO A 164 -13.08 4.86 40.92
C PRO A 164 -13.57 5.78 39.77
N PRO A 165 -14.88 5.79 39.45
CA PRO A 165 -15.42 6.53 38.31
C PRO A 165 -15.63 7.99 38.68
N SER A 166 -14.58 8.79 38.88
CA SER A 166 -14.78 10.13 39.48
C SER A 166 -14.59 11.33 38.57
N ASP A 167 -13.90 11.24 37.43
CA ASP A 167 -13.62 12.44 36.59
C ASP A 167 -14.06 12.32 35.13
N LEU A 168 -13.90 11.15 34.48
CA LEU A 168 -14.31 10.97 33.08
C LEU A 168 -15.83 11.01 32.90
N SER A 169 -16.59 10.47 33.86
CA SER A 169 -18.06 10.50 33.84
C SER A 169 -18.60 11.93 33.93
N LYS A 170 -17.96 12.77 34.77
CA LYS A 170 -18.29 14.19 34.91
C LYS A 170 -17.90 14.99 33.66
N GLN A 171 -16.74 14.70 33.06
CA GLN A 171 -16.33 15.32 31.80
C GLN A 171 -17.28 14.93 30.65
N ALA A 172 -17.68 13.66 30.55
CA ALA A 172 -18.64 13.21 29.56
C ALA A 172 -20.01 13.90 29.74
N ALA A 173 -20.47 14.04 30.99
CA ALA A 173 -21.71 14.77 31.30
C ALA A 173 -21.59 16.27 30.95
N ALA A 174 -20.44 16.89 31.23
CA ALA A 174 -20.19 18.30 30.89
C ALA A 174 -20.14 18.53 29.37
N ILE A 175 -19.52 17.60 28.61
CA ILE A 175 -19.52 17.65 27.14
C ILE A 175 -20.94 17.51 26.61
N LYS A 176 -21.72 16.56 27.14
CA LYS A 176 -23.12 16.37 26.73
C LYS A 176 -23.95 17.63 26.99
N ASN A 177 -23.87 18.21 28.19
CA ASN A 177 -24.59 19.44 28.51
C ASN A 177 -24.20 20.60 27.57
N ARG A 178 -22.92 20.72 27.23
CA ARG A 178 -22.44 21.72 26.27
C ARG A 178 -22.99 21.48 24.87
N LEU A 179 -23.05 20.24 24.41
CA LEU A 179 -23.66 19.89 23.12
C LEU A 179 -25.16 20.20 23.12
N ASP A 180 -25.88 19.83 24.17
CA ASP A 180 -27.32 20.12 24.33
C ASP A 180 -27.57 21.65 24.34
N GLU A 181 -26.66 22.45 24.91
CA GLU A 181 -26.73 23.91 24.86
C GLU A 181 -26.46 24.48 23.46
N LEU A 182 -25.50 23.93 22.72
CA LEU A 182 -25.19 24.35 21.34
C LEU A 182 -26.35 24.02 20.38
N ASP A 183 -26.95 22.84 20.51
CA ASP A 183 -28.11 22.43 19.73
C ASP A 183 -29.31 23.36 19.96
N ARG A 184 -29.53 23.79 21.21
CA ARG A 184 -30.56 24.78 21.55
C ARG A 184 -30.31 26.16 20.97
N ARG A 185 -29.05 26.56 20.85
CA ARG A 185 -28.66 27.87 20.29
C ARG A 185 -28.61 27.88 18.76
N GLN A 186 -28.77 26.71 18.12
CA GLN A 186 -28.63 26.55 16.66
C GLN A 186 -27.31 27.15 16.14
N GLU A 187 -26.25 27.07 16.95
CA GLU A 187 -24.92 27.55 16.57
C GLU A 187 -24.32 26.57 15.56
N HIS A 188 -24.46 26.88 14.27
CA HIS A 188 -23.92 26.05 13.20
C HIS A 188 -22.40 26.19 13.08
N TYR A 189 -21.77 25.11 12.64
CA TYR A 189 -20.35 25.06 12.38
C TYR A 189 -19.90 26.16 11.39
N ASP A 190 -18.98 27.03 11.84
CA ASP A 190 -18.39 28.09 11.00
C ASP A 190 -17.05 27.65 10.40
N ALA A 191 -17.05 27.50 9.07
CA ALA A 191 -15.88 27.15 8.28
C ALA A 191 -14.76 28.21 8.33
N SER A 192 -15.06 29.45 8.75
CA SER A 192 -14.09 30.53 8.83
C SER A 192 -13.09 30.36 9.98
N TRP A 193 -13.43 29.55 11.00
CA TRP A 193 -12.57 29.29 12.16
C TRP A 193 -11.56 28.17 11.94
N GLU A 194 -11.67 27.43 10.84
CA GLU A 194 -10.70 26.40 10.48
C GLU A 194 -9.51 26.98 9.69
N LEU A 195 -8.29 26.71 10.16
CA LEU A 195 -7.07 26.94 9.36
C LEU A 195 -6.97 25.91 8.24
N ARG A 196 -7.47 26.27 7.05
CA ARG A 196 -7.47 25.41 5.86
C ARG A 196 -6.31 25.74 4.92
N ASP A 197 -5.10 25.38 5.31
CA ASP A 197 -3.90 25.59 4.48
C ASP A 197 -3.78 24.62 3.29
N LYS A 198 -4.77 23.74 3.08
CA LYS A 198 -4.70 22.64 2.09
C LYS A 198 -5.49 22.86 0.79
N GLY A 199 -6.03 24.05 0.54
CA GLY A 199 -6.56 24.44 -0.78
C GLY A 199 -7.77 23.64 -1.28
N VAL A 200 -8.44 22.86 -0.42
CA VAL A 200 -9.68 22.18 -0.78
C VAL A 200 -10.83 23.18 -0.58
N GLY A 201 -11.50 23.57 -1.66
CA GLY A 201 -12.67 24.45 -1.60
C GLY A 201 -13.86 23.70 -1.00
N PHE A 202 -14.33 24.14 0.16
CA PHE A 202 -15.56 23.66 0.77
C PHE A 202 -16.68 24.64 0.52
N TYR A 203 -17.91 24.13 0.37
CA TYR A 203 -19.11 24.94 0.33
C TYR A 203 -19.37 25.53 1.72
N GLN A 204 -19.45 26.85 1.83
CA GLN A 204 -19.86 27.54 3.05
C GLN A 204 -21.35 27.83 2.95
N PHE A 205 -22.12 27.36 3.93
CA PHE A 205 -23.54 27.67 4.02
C PHE A 205 -23.75 29.03 4.68
N SER A 206 -24.87 29.67 4.35
CA SER A 206 -25.33 30.85 5.08
C SER A 206 -25.62 30.51 6.56
N HIS A 207 -25.41 31.49 7.45
CA HIS A 207 -25.83 31.41 8.85
C HIS A 207 -27.35 31.55 9.02
N ASP A 208 -28.04 32.08 8.01
CA ASP A 208 -29.50 32.20 8.00
C ASP A 208 -30.14 30.85 7.64
N GLU A 209 -31.00 30.33 8.51
CA GLU A 209 -31.60 29.00 8.41
C GLU A 209 -32.47 28.86 7.15
N ASP A 210 -33.16 29.93 6.72
CA ASP A 210 -34.01 29.91 5.53
C ASP A 210 -33.18 29.81 4.24
N VAL A 211 -32.07 30.56 4.19
CA VAL A 211 -31.15 30.54 3.06
C VAL A 211 -30.42 29.20 3.01
N ARG A 212 -29.96 28.72 4.16
CA ARG A 212 -29.29 27.43 4.30
C ARG A 212 -30.20 26.27 3.89
N ALA A 213 -31.47 26.28 4.28
CA ALA A 213 -32.42 25.26 3.88
C ALA A 213 -32.58 25.20 2.36
N LYS A 214 -32.61 26.37 1.69
CA LYS A 214 -32.64 26.45 0.21
C LYS A 214 -31.34 25.94 -0.42
N GLU A 215 -30.18 26.31 0.12
CA GLU A 215 -28.87 25.81 -0.33
C GLU A 215 -28.79 24.28 -0.19
N MET A 216 -29.24 23.74 0.94
CA MET A 216 -29.30 22.31 1.21
C MET A 216 -30.26 21.58 0.26
N GLN A 217 -31.41 22.17 -0.04
CA GLN A 217 -32.32 21.63 -1.04
C GLN A 217 -31.65 21.63 -2.43
N SER A 218 -31.02 22.73 -2.84
CA SER A 218 -30.31 22.81 -4.13
C SER A 218 -29.23 21.72 -4.25
N LEU A 219 -28.43 21.53 -3.20
CA LEU A 219 -27.42 20.46 -3.15
C LEU A 219 -28.03 19.05 -3.27
N LYS A 220 -29.16 18.79 -2.62
CA LYS A 220 -29.87 17.51 -2.77
C LYS A 220 -30.30 17.27 -4.21
N HIS A 221 -30.86 18.27 -4.87
CA HIS A 221 -31.26 18.17 -6.28
C HIS A 221 -30.05 17.86 -7.19
N MET A 222 -28.94 18.60 -7.02
CA MET A 222 -27.72 18.33 -7.78
C MET A 222 -27.16 16.93 -7.53
N SER A 223 -27.15 16.48 -6.28
CA SER A 223 -26.69 15.12 -5.92
C SER A 223 -27.56 14.03 -6.57
N THR A 224 -28.89 14.20 -6.56
CA THR A 224 -29.79 13.26 -7.23
C THR A 224 -29.61 13.24 -8.74
N ALA A 225 -29.37 14.41 -9.37
CA ALA A 225 -29.11 14.48 -10.81
C ALA A 225 -27.82 13.73 -11.17
N VAL A 226 -26.72 14.03 -10.48
CA VAL A 226 -25.40 13.39 -10.73
C VAL A 226 -25.45 11.88 -10.50
N THR A 227 -26.12 11.41 -9.44
CA THR A 227 -26.25 9.97 -9.20
C THR A 227 -27.10 9.29 -10.26
N SER A 228 -28.18 9.93 -10.73
CA SER A 228 -29.00 9.42 -11.83
C SER A 228 -28.24 9.36 -13.16
N ASP A 229 -27.45 10.38 -13.50
CA ASP A 229 -26.63 10.42 -14.70
C ASP A 229 -25.54 9.35 -14.67
N ARG A 230 -24.93 9.12 -13.51
CA ARG A 230 -23.95 8.05 -13.31
C ARG A 230 -24.57 6.66 -13.48
N GLN A 231 -25.81 6.48 -13.03
CA GLN A 231 -26.54 5.22 -13.21
C GLN A 231 -26.89 5.00 -14.69
N ARG A 232 -27.36 6.03 -15.40
CA ARG A 232 -27.63 5.96 -16.85
C ARG A 232 -26.36 5.65 -17.66
N GLY A 233 -25.28 6.39 -17.43
CA GLY A 233 -24.00 6.14 -18.11
C GLY A 233 -23.40 4.75 -17.84
N ARG A 234 -23.77 4.09 -16.73
CA ARG A 234 -23.41 2.67 -16.48
C ARG A 234 -24.31 1.70 -17.24
N GLN A 235 -25.58 2.02 -17.44
CA GLN A 235 -26.52 1.19 -18.21
C GLN A 235 -26.26 1.25 -19.72
N ASP A 236 -25.64 2.33 -20.21
CA ASP A 236 -25.28 2.51 -21.62
C ASP A 236 -23.92 1.86 -22.01
N LEU A 237 -23.20 1.24 -21.06
CA LEU A 237 -21.90 0.58 -21.27
C LEU A 237 -21.89 -0.95 -21.57
N PRO A 238 -22.98 -1.71 -21.77
CA PRO A 238 -22.91 -3.14 -22.07
C PRO A 238 -22.50 -3.47 -23.51
N TYR A 239 -22.40 -2.48 -24.40
CA TYR A 239 -22.06 -2.71 -25.82
C TYR A 239 -20.54 -2.71 -26.10
N LEU A 240 -19.74 -2.01 -25.29
CA LEU A 240 -18.29 -1.86 -25.53
C LEU A 240 -17.44 -3.05 -25.09
N THR A 241 -17.95 -3.94 -24.23
CA THR A 241 -17.20 -5.10 -23.71
C THR A 241 -17.18 -6.28 -24.68
N ASN A 242 -18.16 -6.39 -25.59
CA ASN A 242 -18.27 -7.53 -26.50
C ASN A 242 -17.35 -7.36 -27.72
N GLU A 243 -17.26 -6.16 -28.31
CA GLU A 243 -16.36 -5.89 -29.43
C GLU A 243 -14.87 -5.99 -29.05
N ALA A 244 -14.54 -5.65 -27.79
CA ALA A 244 -13.16 -5.73 -27.29
C ALA A 244 -12.67 -7.19 -27.15
N ASN A 245 -13.57 -8.14 -26.87
CA ASN A 245 -13.23 -9.57 -26.77
C ASN A 245 -13.12 -10.25 -28.14
N GLU A 246 -13.97 -9.85 -29.11
CA GLU A 246 -13.92 -10.39 -30.48
C GLU A 246 -12.64 -9.96 -31.23
N SER A 247 -12.12 -8.77 -30.91
CA SER A 247 -10.87 -8.23 -31.48
C SER A 247 -9.60 -8.96 -31.02
N GLN A 248 -9.64 -9.69 -29.90
CA GLN A 248 -8.45 -10.34 -29.31
C GLN A 248 -8.25 -11.78 -29.81
N GLN A 249 -9.33 -12.47 -30.16
CA GLN A 249 -9.31 -13.85 -30.70
C GLN A 249 -8.38 -14.06 -31.91
N PRO A 250 -8.31 -13.17 -32.93
CA PRO A 250 -7.41 -13.37 -34.06
C PRO A 250 -5.93 -13.07 -33.75
N ARG A 251 -5.63 -12.32 -32.68
CA ARG A 251 -4.24 -12.02 -32.29
C ARG A 251 -3.58 -13.21 -31.61
N ASP A 252 -4.32 -13.93 -30.77
CA ASP A 252 -3.77 -15.08 -30.05
C ASP A 252 -3.49 -16.27 -30.99
N GLN A 253 -4.33 -16.47 -32.01
CA GLN A 253 -4.12 -17.50 -33.04
C GLN A 253 -2.87 -17.25 -33.91
N GLN A 254 -2.46 -15.98 -34.09
CA GLN A 254 -1.25 -15.66 -34.86
C GLN A 254 0.04 -15.88 -34.05
N ILE A 255 -0.03 -15.78 -32.72
CA ILE A 255 1.12 -15.92 -31.80
C ILE A 255 1.55 -17.39 -31.60
N GLU A 256 0.67 -18.37 -31.81
CA GLU A 256 1.06 -19.80 -31.73
C GLU A 256 1.89 -20.28 -32.94
N SER A 257 1.75 -19.62 -34.10
CA SER A 257 2.45 -19.99 -35.34
C SER A 257 3.99 -19.85 -35.32
N PRO A 258 4.63 -18.83 -34.70
CA PRO A 258 6.09 -18.75 -34.61
C PRO A 258 6.70 -19.80 -33.69
N ASP A 259 6.00 -20.24 -32.65
CA ASP A 259 6.54 -21.22 -31.69
C ASP A 259 6.46 -22.65 -32.24
N ALA A 260 5.41 -22.97 -33.01
CA ALA A 260 5.35 -24.20 -33.80
C ALA A 260 6.53 -24.32 -34.81
N LYS A 261 6.87 -23.22 -35.50
CA LYS A 261 8.01 -23.18 -36.44
C LYS A 261 9.36 -23.36 -35.74
N LYS A 262 9.53 -22.82 -34.52
CA LYS A 262 10.75 -23.01 -33.71
C LYS A 262 10.89 -24.45 -33.23
N HIS A 263 9.78 -25.07 -32.78
CA HIS A 263 9.76 -26.47 -32.39
C HIS A 263 10.12 -27.40 -33.55
N ALA A 264 9.51 -27.21 -34.73
CA ALA A 264 9.82 -27.99 -35.93
C ALA A 264 11.31 -27.87 -36.35
N ARG A 265 11.90 -26.67 -36.23
CA ARG A 265 13.33 -26.46 -36.54
C ARG A 265 14.24 -27.16 -35.52
N LYS A 266 13.86 -27.17 -34.23
CA LYS A 266 14.60 -27.84 -33.17
C LYS A 266 14.60 -29.36 -33.35
N GLU A 267 13.44 -29.93 -33.67
CA GLU A 267 13.30 -31.36 -34.01
C GLU A 267 14.17 -31.76 -35.20
N LYS A 268 14.16 -30.94 -36.27
CA LYS A 268 15.01 -31.18 -37.45
C LYS A 268 16.51 -31.14 -37.14
N ILE A 269 16.94 -30.29 -36.21
CA ILE A 269 18.35 -30.22 -35.79
C ILE A 269 18.74 -31.43 -34.93
N LEU A 270 17.83 -31.88 -34.06
CA LEU A 270 18.06 -33.05 -33.22
C LEU A 270 18.14 -34.33 -34.05
N SER A 271 17.27 -34.49 -35.06
CA SER A 271 17.33 -35.63 -35.97
C SER A 271 18.63 -35.66 -36.79
N LEU A 272 19.07 -34.51 -37.33
CA LEU A 272 20.35 -34.38 -38.04
C LEU A 272 21.56 -34.70 -37.16
N ARG A 273 21.52 -34.33 -35.87
CA ARG A 273 22.57 -34.68 -34.91
C ARG A 273 22.59 -36.18 -34.60
N ALA A 274 21.42 -36.80 -34.43
CA ALA A 274 21.31 -38.23 -34.20
C ALA A 274 21.84 -39.04 -35.39
N THR A 275 21.52 -38.64 -36.62
CA THR A 275 22.04 -39.31 -37.83
C THR A 275 23.55 -39.16 -38.00
N ASN A 276 24.11 -38.01 -37.64
CA ASN A 276 25.56 -37.80 -37.71
C ASN A 276 26.32 -38.58 -36.63
N LEU A 277 25.77 -38.70 -35.42
CA LEU A 277 26.35 -39.53 -34.36
C LEU A 277 26.34 -41.03 -34.74
N ALA A 278 25.25 -41.50 -35.36
CA ALA A 278 25.17 -42.88 -35.86
C ALA A 278 26.15 -43.18 -37.01
N ARG A 279 26.64 -42.14 -37.71
CA ARG A 279 27.62 -42.26 -38.80
C ARG A 279 29.07 -42.24 -38.33
N ILE A 280 29.34 -41.64 -37.16
CA ILE A 280 30.68 -41.55 -36.55
C ILE A 280 30.98 -42.79 -35.68
N GLY A 281 29.95 -43.52 -35.25
CA GLY A 281 30.08 -44.75 -34.46
C GLY A 281 30.17 -46.06 -35.26
N LYS A 282 30.48 -46.01 -36.56
CA LYS A 282 30.75 -47.17 -37.41
C LYS A 282 32.15 -47.11 -37.98
#